data_AF-A0A4S8RSR6-F1
#
_entry.id   AF-A0A4S8RSR6-F1
#
_cell.length_a   1.000
_cell.length_b   1.000
_cell.length_c   1.000
_cell.angle_alpha   90.00
_cell.angle_beta   90.00
_cell.angle_gamma   90.00
#
_symmetry.space_group_name_H-M   'P 1'
#
loop_
_entity.id
_entity.type
_entity.pdbx_description
1 polymer ?
#
loop_
_entity_poly.entity_id
_entity_poly.type
_entity_poly.pdbx_seq_one_letter_code
_entity_poly.pdbx_strand_id
1 'polypeptide(L)'
;MSKNIPYVRIGTSFYKIVKYPTISGHFNEQLVPWNEHIIKQDHGKDYLGKVSKYDGFACIPCHVDFKKEHHGFYNTYSPLTHKPKEGSIKRTQTFLKHIFGNQLELGLDYLKLLYQRPVQVLPILCLVSTERNTGKSTFLKWLKEIFGNNLTYLTNDSFASQFNADWANKLLICIDEVLFNKEELTERIKYLSTTNRNKLEAKGKDKREVEFFGKFILCSNNEDSFIKIDAHETRFWVRKIPSLKKEDTDFLDQLAQEVPAFLHFLSKKEYNSNQRTRMWFTAKQVYTPALKKLVNNNRNRVEKELASLLLSAMEKFEMDSVDLCPIDALHMLNRTRVKTDLTQLRRLLKNDWKLENQPNSNKYQKITIWNNGEINTEDAKGRYFTIKKNFLVKNFDDLMTD
;
A
#
# COMPACT_ATOMS: atom_id res chain seq x y z
N MET A 1 -42.64 20.37 -10.64
CA MET A 1 -41.53 19.40 -10.44
C MET A 1 -40.70 19.36 -11.72
N SER A 2 -39.55 20.03 -11.76
CA SER A 2 -38.70 20.05 -12.96
C SER A 2 -38.17 18.64 -13.24
N LYS A 3 -38.60 18.04 -14.35
CA LYS A 3 -38.04 16.77 -14.85
C LYS A 3 -36.53 16.95 -15.03
N ASN A 4 -35.75 16.25 -14.21
CA ASN A 4 -34.29 16.32 -14.27
C ASN A 4 -33.84 15.74 -15.63
N ILE A 5 -33.18 16.53 -16.46
CA ILE A 5 -32.77 16.11 -17.81
C ILE A 5 -31.59 15.14 -17.64
N PRO A 6 -31.70 13.88 -18.08
CA PRO A 6 -30.69 12.85 -17.82
C PRO A 6 -29.51 12.93 -18.80
N TYR A 7 -29.46 13.95 -19.66
CA TYR A 7 -28.44 14.13 -20.67
C TYR A 7 -27.54 15.30 -20.30
N VAL A 8 -26.25 15.17 -20.63
CA VAL A 8 -25.26 16.25 -20.54
C VAL A 8 -24.43 16.27 -21.81
N ARG A 9 -24.02 17.47 -22.24
CA ARG A 9 -23.07 17.64 -23.33
C ARG A 9 -21.72 18.03 -22.74
N ILE A 10 -20.69 17.27 -23.04
CA ILE A 10 -19.34 17.50 -22.52
C ILE A 10 -18.42 17.67 -23.74
N GLY A 11 -17.86 18.87 -23.90
CA GLY A 11 -17.23 19.30 -25.13
C GLY A 11 -18.21 19.21 -26.31
N THR A 12 -17.86 18.40 -27.31
CA THR A 12 -18.67 18.17 -28.51
C THR A 12 -19.57 16.94 -28.43
N SER A 13 -19.46 16.13 -27.36
CA SER A 13 -20.13 14.84 -27.26
C SER A 13 -21.29 14.86 -26.25
N PHE A 14 -22.35 14.12 -26.55
CA PHE A 14 -23.48 13.95 -25.63
C PHE A 14 -23.32 12.66 -24.82
N TYR A 15 -23.78 12.71 -23.58
CA TYR A 15 -23.77 11.61 -22.64
C TYR A 15 -25.12 11.51 -21.93
N LYS A 16 -25.50 10.30 -21.55
CA LYS A 16 -26.67 10.03 -20.70
C LYS A 16 -26.18 9.53 -19.35
N ILE A 17 -26.76 10.08 -18.28
CA ILE A 17 -26.62 9.56 -16.93
C ILE A 17 -27.58 8.38 -16.82
N VAL A 18 -27.03 7.16 -16.87
CA VAL A 18 -27.79 5.91 -16.84
C VAL A 18 -27.69 5.32 -15.44
N LYS A 19 -28.84 4.89 -14.91
CA LYS A 19 -28.94 4.12 -13.68
C LYS A 19 -28.94 2.64 -14.02
N TYR A 20 -27.79 2.00 -13.96
CA TYR A 20 -27.66 0.56 -14.17
C TYR A 20 -28.19 -0.20 -12.96
N PRO A 21 -29.21 -1.06 -13.11
CA PRO A 21 -29.70 -1.87 -12.01
C PRO A 21 -28.61 -2.88 -11.59
N THR A 22 -28.48 -3.11 -10.29
CA THR A 22 -27.60 -4.13 -9.72
C THR A 22 -28.44 -5.33 -9.26
N ILE A 23 -27.78 -6.48 -9.10
CA ILE A 23 -28.41 -7.71 -8.58
C ILE A 23 -28.97 -7.49 -7.16
N SER A 24 -28.40 -6.56 -6.41
CA SER A 24 -28.86 -6.14 -5.08
C SER A 24 -30.09 -5.21 -5.09
N GLY A 25 -30.67 -4.91 -6.26
CA GLY A 25 -31.83 -4.01 -6.37
C GLY A 25 -31.49 -2.53 -6.20
N HIS A 26 -30.20 -2.18 -6.25
CA HIS A 26 -29.73 -0.79 -6.25
C HIS A 26 -29.43 -0.30 -7.67
N PHE A 27 -29.03 0.96 -7.81
CA PHE A 27 -28.65 1.55 -9.08
C PHE A 27 -27.25 2.15 -9.02
N ASN A 28 -26.42 1.83 -10.01
CA ASN A 28 -25.15 2.48 -10.26
C ASN A 28 -25.33 3.55 -11.34
N GLU A 29 -25.04 4.82 -11.01
CA GLU A 29 -25.04 5.89 -11.99
C GLU A 29 -23.74 5.89 -12.80
N GLN A 30 -23.86 5.89 -14.13
CA GLN A 30 -22.73 5.96 -15.05
C GLN A 30 -23.04 6.89 -16.23
N LEU A 31 -22.03 7.62 -16.69
CA LEU A 31 -22.11 8.36 -17.95
C LEU A 31 -21.84 7.43 -19.13
N VAL A 32 -22.82 7.35 -20.03
CA VAL A 32 -22.73 6.55 -21.26
C VAL A 32 -22.74 7.51 -22.45
N PRO A 33 -21.80 7.38 -23.41
CA PRO A 33 -21.87 8.13 -24.66
C PRO A 33 -23.23 7.95 -25.33
N TRP A 34 -23.83 9.03 -25.80
CA TRP A 34 -25.16 9.00 -26.41
C TRP A 34 -25.17 9.80 -27.71
N ASN A 35 -25.83 9.29 -28.73
CA ASN A 35 -25.89 9.94 -30.03
C ASN A 35 -26.90 11.09 -30.01
N GLU A 36 -26.48 12.28 -30.46
CA GLU A 36 -27.31 13.48 -30.58
C GLU A 36 -28.56 13.23 -31.43
N HIS A 37 -28.45 12.48 -32.53
CA HIS A 37 -29.56 12.17 -33.42
C HIS A 37 -30.68 11.41 -32.70
N ILE A 38 -30.32 10.45 -31.84
CA ILE A 38 -31.27 9.69 -31.05
C ILE A 38 -31.97 10.59 -30.02
N ILE A 39 -31.25 11.52 -29.38
CA ILE A 39 -31.88 12.49 -28.46
C ILE A 39 -32.92 13.33 -29.20
N LYS A 40 -32.61 13.80 -30.41
CA LYS A 40 -33.54 14.57 -31.25
C LYS A 40 -34.75 13.74 -31.68
N GLN A 41 -34.55 12.46 -32.01
CA GLN A 41 -35.62 11.55 -32.40
C GLN A 41 -36.57 11.26 -31.24
N ASP A 42 -36.02 11.02 -30.04
CA ASP A 42 -36.80 10.66 -28.85
C ASP A 42 -37.56 11.86 -28.24
N HIS A 43 -36.96 13.07 -28.27
CA HIS A 43 -37.45 14.24 -27.50
C HIS A 43 -37.68 15.51 -28.33
N GLY A 44 -37.35 15.50 -29.62
CA GLY A 44 -37.43 16.67 -30.51
C GLY A 44 -36.16 17.53 -30.52
N LYS A 45 -36.00 18.36 -31.56
CA LYS A 45 -34.79 19.18 -31.78
C LYS A 45 -34.52 20.20 -30.68
N ASP A 46 -35.57 20.83 -30.15
CA ASP A 46 -35.47 21.88 -29.13
C ASP A 46 -35.02 21.35 -27.76
N TYR A 47 -35.09 20.02 -27.56
CA TYR A 47 -34.66 19.38 -26.32
C TYR A 47 -33.17 19.60 -26.04
N LEU A 48 -32.34 19.66 -27.10
CA LEU A 48 -30.89 19.87 -26.96
C LEU A 48 -30.53 21.23 -26.34
N GLY A 49 -31.38 22.25 -26.51
CA GLY A 49 -31.18 23.55 -25.88
C GLY A 49 -31.24 23.50 -24.35
N LYS A 50 -31.91 22.48 -23.79
CA LYS A 50 -32.11 22.30 -22.35
C LYS A 50 -31.02 21.43 -21.70
N VAL A 51 -30.19 20.75 -22.50
CA VAL A 51 -29.13 19.87 -22.02
C VAL A 51 -28.00 20.71 -21.43
N SER A 52 -27.58 20.41 -20.20
CA SER A 52 -26.46 21.09 -19.54
C SER A 52 -25.16 20.88 -20.33
N LYS A 53 -24.38 21.95 -20.49
CA LYS A 53 -23.17 21.99 -21.31
C LYS A 53 -21.96 22.18 -20.42
N TYR A 54 -20.95 21.36 -20.64
CA TYR A 54 -19.67 21.41 -19.96
C TYR A 54 -18.54 21.44 -20.99
N ASP A 55 -17.42 22.08 -20.66
CA ASP A 55 -16.26 22.19 -21.54
C ASP A 55 -15.46 20.89 -21.60
N GLY A 56 -15.46 20.14 -20.50
CA GLY A 56 -14.72 18.89 -20.40
C GLY A 56 -14.98 18.14 -19.10
N PHE A 57 -14.15 17.13 -18.85
CA PHE A 57 -14.15 16.36 -17.62
C PHE A 57 -13.08 16.89 -16.66
N ALA A 58 -13.42 17.01 -15.38
CA ALA A 58 -12.48 17.19 -14.27
C ALA A 58 -12.67 16.07 -13.24
N CYS A 59 -11.69 15.84 -12.38
CA CYS A 59 -11.84 14.97 -11.21
C CYS A 59 -11.37 15.72 -9.98
N ILE A 60 -12.30 16.34 -9.27
CA ILE A 60 -12.01 17.12 -8.07
C ILE A 60 -12.58 16.39 -6.86
N PRO A 61 -11.73 15.75 -6.04
CA PRO A 61 -12.18 14.91 -4.95
C PRO A 61 -12.64 15.74 -3.75
N CYS A 62 -13.93 15.65 -3.42
CA CYS A 62 -14.51 16.23 -2.21
C CYS A 62 -15.76 15.44 -1.81
N HIS A 63 -15.83 14.97 -0.57
CA HIS A 63 -16.98 14.22 -0.06
C HIS A 63 -18.00 15.08 0.70
N VAL A 64 -17.52 16.09 1.43
CA VAL A 64 -18.36 16.89 2.36
C VAL A 64 -19.13 17.97 1.60
N ASP A 65 -18.45 18.71 0.73
CA ASP A 65 -19.03 19.73 -0.15
C ASP A 65 -18.83 19.31 -1.62
N PHE A 66 -19.42 18.17 -1.99
CA PHE A 66 -19.31 17.67 -3.35
C PHE A 66 -20.01 18.60 -4.34
N LYS A 67 -19.29 19.00 -5.40
CA LYS A 67 -19.85 19.76 -6.52
C LYS A 67 -19.76 18.94 -7.79
N LYS A 68 -20.90 18.83 -8.47
CA LYS A 68 -21.01 18.14 -9.77
C LYS A 68 -20.32 18.92 -10.90
N GLU A 69 -20.13 20.21 -10.71
CA GLU A 69 -19.52 21.12 -11.68
C GLU A 69 -18.45 21.98 -11.02
N HIS A 70 -17.34 22.20 -11.74
CA HIS A 70 -16.32 23.17 -11.38
C HIS A 70 -15.91 23.97 -12.62
N HIS A 71 -16.13 25.29 -12.60
CA HIS A 71 -15.72 26.19 -13.69
C HIS A 71 -16.17 25.72 -15.09
N GLY A 72 -17.39 25.20 -15.25
CA GLY A 72 -17.88 24.67 -16.52
C GLY A 72 -17.42 23.25 -16.86
N PHE A 73 -16.66 22.57 -16.00
CA PHE A 73 -16.25 21.17 -16.18
C PHE A 73 -17.14 20.21 -15.38
N TYR A 74 -17.47 19.07 -16.00
CA TYR A 74 -18.20 17.99 -15.35
C TYR A 74 -17.27 17.21 -14.40
N ASN A 75 -17.60 17.17 -13.11
CA ASN A 75 -16.82 16.43 -12.13
C ASN A 75 -17.11 14.92 -12.21
N THR A 76 -16.07 14.15 -12.50
CA THR A 76 -16.11 12.68 -12.59
C THR A 76 -15.96 11.99 -11.23
N TYR A 77 -15.58 12.73 -10.19
CA TYR A 77 -15.63 12.23 -8.82
C TYR A 77 -17.07 11.94 -8.41
N SER A 78 -17.29 10.86 -7.66
CA SER A 78 -18.65 10.43 -7.30
C SER A 78 -19.04 10.94 -5.90
N PRO A 79 -20.26 11.46 -5.70
CA PRO A 79 -20.75 11.74 -4.35
C PRO A 79 -20.88 10.44 -3.54
N LEU A 80 -20.83 10.55 -2.22
CA LEU A 80 -21.12 9.41 -1.35
C LEU A 80 -22.62 9.11 -1.33
N THR A 81 -22.97 7.83 -1.30
CA THR A 81 -24.36 7.37 -1.19
C THR A 81 -24.95 7.70 0.18
N HIS A 82 -24.13 7.52 1.24
CA HIS A 82 -24.54 7.79 2.61
C HIS A 82 -24.26 9.22 3.02
N LYS A 83 -25.21 9.82 3.76
CA LYS A 83 -25.02 11.12 4.41
C LYS A 83 -24.76 10.93 5.90
N PRO A 84 -23.91 11.75 6.54
CA PRO A 84 -23.70 11.71 7.98
C PRO A 84 -25.00 11.84 8.76
N LYS A 85 -25.27 10.92 9.68
CA LYS A 85 -26.45 10.91 10.55
C LYS A 85 -26.06 10.34 11.91
N GLU A 86 -26.63 10.84 13.00
CA GLU A 86 -26.39 10.28 14.34
C GLU A 86 -26.86 8.82 14.45
N GLY A 87 -26.11 8.01 15.20
CA GLY A 87 -26.41 6.59 15.43
C GLY A 87 -25.28 5.85 16.14
N SER A 88 -25.49 4.55 16.37
CA SER A 88 -24.49 3.65 16.96
C SER A 88 -23.45 3.22 15.92
N ILE A 89 -22.20 3.07 16.36
CA ILE A 89 -21.08 2.53 15.58
C ILE A 89 -20.42 1.34 16.27
N LYS A 90 -21.15 0.62 17.13
CA LYS A 90 -20.61 -0.42 18.01
C LYS A 90 -19.92 -1.54 17.22
N ARG A 91 -20.52 -1.98 16.11
CA ARG A 91 -19.95 -3.06 15.28
C ARG A 91 -18.74 -2.55 14.51
N THR A 92 -18.85 -1.35 13.94
CA THR A 92 -17.76 -0.65 13.25
C THR A 92 -16.56 -0.47 14.17
N GLN A 93 -16.75 0.03 15.39
CA GLN A 93 -15.67 0.18 16.37
C GLN A 93 -15.01 -1.16 16.71
N THR A 94 -15.81 -2.21 16.92
CA THR A 94 -15.31 -3.56 17.19
C THR A 94 -14.47 -4.08 16.02
N PHE A 95 -14.95 -3.88 14.80
CA PHE A 95 -14.27 -4.31 13.59
C PHE A 95 -12.98 -3.53 13.33
N LEU A 96 -12.99 -2.20 13.50
CA LEU A 96 -11.79 -1.39 13.38
C LEU A 96 -10.76 -1.72 14.46
N LYS A 97 -11.20 -2.05 15.68
CA LYS A 97 -10.31 -2.55 16.73
C LYS A 97 -9.69 -3.89 16.36
N HIS A 98 -10.42 -4.77 15.68
CA HIS A 98 -9.86 -6.01 15.12
C HIS A 98 -8.80 -5.74 14.04
N ILE A 99 -9.08 -4.85 13.08
CA ILE A 99 -8.17 -4.54 11.97
C ILE A 99 -6.91 -3.78 12.44
N PHE A 100 -7.09 -2.74 13.25
CA PHE A 100 -6.03 -1.81 13.65
C PHE A 100 -5.43 -2.09 15.04
N GLY A 101 -6.06 -2.93 15.87
CA GLY A 101 -5.53 -3.34 17.17
C GLY A 101 -5.09 -2.15 18.02
N ASN A 102 -3.84 -2.21 18.49
CA ASN A 102 -3.23 -1.14 19.31
C ASN A 102 -3.05 0.19 18.56
N GLN A 103 -3.16 0.21 17.23
CA GLN A 103 -3.07 1.41 16.39
C GLN A 103 -4.47 1.91 15.95
N LEU A 104 -5.55 1.59 16.68
CA LEU A 104 -6.92 1.97 16.35
C LEU A 104 -7.08 3.47 16.04
N GLU A 105 -6.50 4.34 16.87
CA GLU A 105 -6.59 5.79 16.66
C GLU A 105 -5.96 6.25 15.34
N LEU A 106 -4.83 5.65 14.93
CA LEU A 106 -4.22 5.92 13.62
C LEU A 106 -5.13 5.41 12.50
N GLY A 107 -5.81 4.29 12.69
CA GLY A 107 -6.77 3.75 11.72
C GLY A 107 -7.98 4.65 11.55
N LEU A 108 -8.52 5.19 12.65
CA LEU A 108 -9.60 6.18 12.62
C LEU A 108 -9.17 7.47 11.92
N ASP A 109 -7.98 7.98 12.23
CA ASP A 109 -7.42 9.15 11.54
C ASP A 109 -7.21 8.87 10.05
N TYR A 110 -6.74 7.68 9.66
CA TYR A 110 -6.58 7.27 8.26
C TYR A 110 -7.92 7.32 7.51
N LEU A 111 -8.98 6.74 8.08
CA LEU A 111 -10.33 6.75 7.50
C LEU A 111 -10.93 8.16 7.48
N LYS A 112 -10.70 8.97 8.51
CA LYS A 112 -11.10 10.38 8.56
C LYS A 112 -10.42 11.20 7.47
N LEU A 113 -9.13 10.96 7.20
CA LEU A 113 -8.40 11.64 6.13
C LEU A 113 -8.92 11.25 4.75
N LEU A 114 -9.21 9.98 4.51
CA LEU A 114 -9.89 9.56 3.27
C LEU A 114 -11.22 10.29 3.07
N TYR A 115 -12.00 10.46 4.14
CA TYR A 115 -13.29 11.12 4.09
C TYR A 115 -13.20 12.66 3.96
N GLN A 116 -12.38 13.33 4.77
CA GLN A 116 -12.36 14.80 4.85
C GLN A 116 -11.27 15.45 4.00
N ARG A 117 -10.17 14.74 3.73
CA ARG A 117 -9.00 15.27 3.00
C ARG A 117 -8.55 14.26 1.92
N PRO A 118 -9.39 13.98 0.91
CA PRO A 118 -9.14 12.91 -0.06
C PRO A 118 -7.88 13.11 -0.91
N VAL A 119 -7.29 14.31 -0.95
CA VAL A 119 -5.99 14.57 -1.61
C VAL A 119 -4.76 14.34 -0.71
N GLN A 120 -4.96 14.17 0.61
CA GLN A 120 -3.85 13.97 1.54
C GLN A 120 -3.11 12.67 1.23
N VAL A 121 -1.78 12.75 1.12
CA VAL A 121 -0.91 11.58 0.94
C VAL A 121 -0.92 10.72 2.21
N LEU A 122 -1.17 9.42 2.04
CA LEU A 122 -1.26 8.42 3.10
C LEU A 122 -0.35 7.23 2.79
N PRO A 123 0.11 6.50 3.82
CA PRO A 123 0.87 5.27 3.61
C PRO A 123 0.01 4.19 2.92
N ILE A 124 0.71 3.29 2.23
CA ILE A 124 0.14 2.07 1.64
C ILE A 124 -0.23 1.14 2.78
N LEU A 125 -1.52 0.85 2.94
CA LEU A 125 -2.00 -0.05 3.99
C LEU A 125 -1.96 -1.48 3.47
N CYS A 126 -1.19 -2.35 4.13
CA CYS A 126 -1.12 -3.77 3.79
C CYS A 126 -1.75 -4.60 4.91
N LEU A 127 -2.80 -5.35 4.59
CA LEU A 127 -3.42 -6.31 5.50
C LEU A 127 -2.92 -7.71 5.13
N VAL A 128 -2.19 -8.35 6.03
CA VAL A 128 -1.59 -9.67 5.80
C VAL A 128 -2.09 -10.66 6.83
N SER A 129 -2.27 -11.91 6.42
CA SER A 129 -2.46 -13.04 7.35
C SER A 129 -2.37 -14.35 6.60
N THR A 130 -1.64 -15.33 7.13
CA THR A 130 -1.64 -16.71 6.62
C THR A 130 -2.96 -17.44 6.91
N GLU A 131 -3.74 -16.95 7.86
CA GLU A 131 -4.99 -17.56 8.28
C GLU A 131 -6.17 -17.11 7.39
N ARG A 132 -7.16 -18.00 7.26
CA ARG A 132 -8.42 -17.72 6.58
C ARG A 132 -9.41 -17.05 7.55
N ASN A 133 -10.45 -16.42 7.01
CA ASN A 133 -11.51 -15.77 7.79
C ASN A 133 -11.03 -14.69 8.78
N THR A 134 -10.18 -13.80 8.29
CA THR A 134 -9.55 -12.72 9.07
C THR A 134 -10.27 -11.38 8.95
N GLY A 135 -11.26 -11.28 8.05
CA GLY A 135 -12.00 -10.04 7.78
C GLY A 135 -11.31 -9.06 6.81
N LYS A 136 -10.18 -9.43 6.18
CA LYS A 136 -9.48 -8.59 5.19
C LYS A 136 -10.38 -8.19 4.02
N SER A 137 -10.99 -9.16 3.34
CA SER A 137 -11.90 -8.89 2.22
C SER A 137 -13.19 -8.19 2.68
N THR A 138 -13.69 -8.49 3.89
CA THR A 138 -14.82 -7.76 4.50
C THR A 138 -14.49 -6.29 4.71
N PHE A 139 -13.25 -5.96 5.11
CA PHE A 139 -12.80 -4.58 5.27
C PHE A 139 -12.81 -3.84 3.93
N LEU A 140 -12.28 -4.45 2.85
CA LEU A 140 -12.33 -3.83 1.52
C LEU A 140 -13.76 -3.62 1.02
N LYS A 141 -14.64 -4.63 1.22
CA LYS A 141 -16.06 -4.53 0.89
C LYS A 141 -16.76 -3.43 1.69
N TRP A 142 -16.47 -3.31 2.98
CA TRP A 142 -17.02 -2.23 3.80
C TRP A 142 -16.52 -0.84 3.36
N LEU A 143 -15.25 -0.70 2.96
CA LEU A 143 -14.77 0.52 2.34
C LEU A 143 -15.48 0.82 1.01
N LYS A 144 -15.86 -0.21 0.25
CA LYS A 144 -16.66 -0.06 -0.96
C LYS A 144 -18.07 0.47 -0.64
N GLU A 145 -18.68 0.03 0.46
CA GLU A 145 -19.95 0.59 0.95
C GLU A 145 -19.81 2.08 1.33
N ILE A 146 -18.68 2.47 1.94
CA ILE A 146 -18.44 3.87 2.32
C ILE A 146 -18.17 4.75 1.10
N PHE A 147 -17.22 4.39 0.24
CA PHE A 147 -16.67 5.25 -0.80
C PHE A 147 -17.27 5.01 -2.20
N GLY A 148 -18.07 3.94 -2.35
CA GLY A 148 -18.83 3.64 -3.56
C GLY A 148 -17.95 3.65 -4.83
N ASN A 149 -18.33 4.49 -5.80
CA ASN A 149 -17.66 4.62 -7.08
C ASN A 149 -16.26 5.26 -7.01
N ASN A 150 -15.83 5.77 -5.85
CA ASN A 150 -14.47 6.28 -5.66
C ASN A 150 -13.47 5.20 -5.23
N LEU A 151 -13.92 3.97 -4.97
CA LEU A 151 -13.07 2.80 -4.73
C LEU A 151 -13.14 1.83 -5.90
N THR A 152 -12.00 1.25 -6.27
CA THR A 152 -11.92 0.17 -7.26
C THR A 152 -11.10 -1.00 -6.74
N TYR A 153 -11.48 -2.21 -7.18
CA TYR A 153 -10.67 -3.41 -7.03
C TYR A 153 -9.78 -3.56 -8.27
N LEU A 154 -8.56 -4.00 -8.06
CA LEU A 154 -7.57 -4.18 -9.11
C LEU A 154 -6.90 -5.54 -8.93
N THR A 155 -6.64 -6.23 -10.04
CA THR A 155 -5.85 -7.46 -10.06
C THR A 155 -4.37 -7.13 -10.26
N ASN A 156 -3.48 -8.08 -9.93
CA ASN A 156 -2.03 -7.92 -10.15
C ASN A 156 -1.71 -7.59 -11.64
N ASP A 157 -2.38 -8.26 -12.59
CA ASP A 157 -2.16 -8.03 -14.03
C ASP A 157 -2.66 -6.67 -14.49
N SER A 158 -3.81 -6.23 -13.99
CA SER A 158 -4.37 -4.92 -14.32
C SER A 158 -3.50 -3.79 -13.77
N PHE A 159 -2.92 -3.98 -12.57
CA PHE A 159 -1.94 -3.03 -12.03
C PHE A 159 -0.64 -3.00 -12.84
N ALA A 160 -0.17 -4.14 -13.35
CA ALA A 160 1.01 -4.22 -14.19
C ALA A 160 0.83 -3.54 -15.56
N SER A 161 -0.41 -3.46 -16.06
CA SER A 161 -0.75 -2.79 -17.32
C SER A 161 -0.35 -1.31 -17.34
N GLN A 162 0.00 -0.80 -18.54
CA GLN A 162 0.19 0.63 -18.78
C GLN A 162 -1.15 1.41 -18.76
N PHE A 163 -2.25 0.74 -19.14
CA PHE A 163 -3.58 1.35 -19.14
C PHE A 163 -4.12 1.45 -17.72
N ASN A 164 -4.47 2.68 -17.32
CA ASN A 164 -4.85 2.99 -15.94
C ASN A 164 -6.09 3.88 -15.84
N ALA A 165 -6.76 4.15 -16.95
CA ALA A 165 -7.89 5.09 -17.00
C ALA A 165 -9.09 4.70 -16.13
N ASP A 166 -9.22 3.42 -15.80
CA ASP A 166 -10.24 2.84 -14.94
C ASP A 166 -10.02 3.13 -13.44
N TRP A 167 -8.78 3.30 -13.00
CA TRP A 167 -8.43 3.47 -11.59
C TRP A 167 -7.67 4.75 -11.23
N ALA A 168 -7.06 5.46 -12.19
CA ALA A 168 -6.23 6.63 -11.91
C ALA A 168 -6.96 7.82 -11.24
N ASN A 169 -8.28 7.91 -11.46
CA ASN A 169 -9.16 8.92 -10.86
C ASN A 169 -9.96 8.39 -9.65
N LYS A 170 -9.51 7.30 -9.02
CA LYS A 170 -10.15 6.71 -7.84
C LYS A 170 -9.41 7.10 -6.56
N LEU A 171 -10.16 7.30 -5.49
CA LEU A 171 -9.60 7.57 -4.16
C LEU A 171 -8.87 6.35 -3.61
N LEU A 172 -9.48 5.17 -3.74
CA LEU A 172 -8.94 3.92 -3.22
C LEU A 172 -8.77 2.89 -4.34
N ILE A 173 -7.55 2.36 -4.43
CA ILE A 173 -7.18 1.25 -5.30
C ILE A 173 -6.85 0.07 -4.39
N CYS A 174 -7.75 -0.92 -4.38
CA CYS A 174 -7.64 -2.10 -3.54
C CYS A 174 -7.16 -3.29 -4.37
N ILE A 175 -6.07 -3.92 -3.96
CA ILE A 175 -5.53 -5.10 -4.63
C ILE A 175 -5.66 -6.27 -3.64
N ASP A 176 -6.51 -7.24 -3.99
CA ASP A 176 -6.64 -8.47 -3.21
C ASP A 176 -5.63 -9.51 -3.70
N GLU A 177 -5.16 -10.37 -2.79
CA GLU A 177 -4.16 -11.41 -3.06
C GLU A 177 -2.90 -10.91 -3.78
N VAL A 178 -2.28 -9.87 -3.23
CA VAL A 178 -1.03 -9.31 -3.77
C VAL A 178 0.11 -10.31 -3.63
N LEU A 179 0.83 -10.49 -4.75
CA LEU A 179 2.10 -11.19 -4.82
C LEU A 179 3.02 -10.49 -5.84
N PHE A 180 3.66 -9.40 -5.41
CA PHE A 180 4.59 -8.64 -6.24
C PHE A 180 5.98 -9.26 -6.19
N ASN A 181 6.16 -10.31 -6.99
CA ASN A 181 7.47 -10.95 -7.19
C ASN A 181 8.45 -10.07 -7.98
N LYS A 182 7.94 -9.05 -8.69
CA LYS A 182 8.72 -8.11 -9.50
C LYS A 182 8.96 -6.82 -8.73
N GLU A 183 10.23 -6.43 -8.59
CA GLU A 183 10.65 -5.18 -7.93
C GLU A 183 10.06 -3.94 -8.62
N GLU A 184 9.90 -3.98 -9.95
CA GLU A 184 9.29 -2.91 -10.74
C GLU A 184 7.87 -2.53 -10.25
N LEU A 185 7.03 -3.51 -9.91
CA LEU A 185 5.68 -3.24 -9.39
C LEU A 185 5.73 -2.57 -8.03
N THR A 186 6.71 -2.93 -7.21
CA THR A 186 6.92 -2.33 -5.89
C THR A 186 7.40 -0.89 -6.03
N GLU A 187 8.32 -0.60 -6.95
CA GLU A 187 8.75 0.78 -7.21
C GLU A 187 7.62 1.62 -7.82
N ARG A 188 6.80 1.03 -8.69
CA ARG A 188 5.63 1.71 -9.25
C ARG A 188 4.62 2.10 -8.17
N ILE A 189 4.31 1.22 -7.22
CA ILE A 189 3.37 1.55 -6.15
C ILE A 189 3.95 2.59 -5.18
N LYS A 190 5.25 2.52 -4.88
CA LYS A 190 5.97 3.54 -4.09
C LYS A 190 5.89 4.91 -4.77
N TYR A 191 6.16 4.97 -6.07
CA TYR A 191 6.04 6.20 -6.87
C TYR A 191 4.60 6.76 -6.81
N LEU A 192 3.60 5.93 -7.15
CA LEU A 192 2.20 6.35 -7.16
C LEU A 192 1.70 6.78 -5.78
N SER A 193 2.17 6.15 -4.70
CA SER A 193 1.79 6.52 -3.33
C SER A 193 2.23 7.92 -2.90
N THR A 194 3.17 8.53 -3.61
CA THR A 194 3.73 9.85 -3.25
C THR A 194 3.53 10.91 -4.33
N THR A 195 3.48 10.55 -5.60
CA THR A 195 3.27 11.50 -6.70
C THR A 195 1.90 12.19 -6.59
N ASN A 196 1.85 13.45 -7.00
CA ASN A 196 0.62 14.22 -7.16
C ASN A 196 0.15 14.27 -8.62
N ARG A 197 0.94 13.74 -9.56
CA ARG A 197 0.61 13.71 -10.98
C ARG A 197 0.94 12.37 -11.59
N ASN A 198 0.12 11.92 -12.53
CA ASN A 198 0.30 10.68 -13.25
C ASN A 198 -0.18 10.84 -14.71
N LYS A 199 0.37 10.04 -15.62
CA LYS A 199 -0.14 9.97 -16.99
C LYS A 199 -1.35 9.04 -17.02
N LEU A 200 -2.50 9.59 -17.39
CA LEU A 200 -3.70 8.83 -17.68
C LEU A 200 -3.56 8.21 -19.07
N GLU A 201 -3.63 6.88 -19.13
CA GLU A 201 -3.53 6.12 -20.38
C GLU A 201 -4.76 5.23 -20.58
N ALA A 202 -5.42 5.39 -21.72
CA ALA A 202 -6.53 4.55 -22.14
C ALA A 202 -6.25 3.97 -23.54
N LYS A 203 -6.79 2.79 -23.83
CA LYS A 203 -6.60 2.13 -25.11
C LYS A 203 -7.18 3.00 -26.24
N GLY A 204 -6.35 3.31 -27.24
CA GLY A 204 -6.75 4.12 -28.40
C GLY A 204 -7.03 5.59 -28.10
N LYS A 205 -6.48 6.15 -27.00
CA LYS A 205 -6.56 7.58 -26.67
C LYS A 205 -5.18 8.13 -26.34
N ASP A 206 -4.99 9.42 -26.59
CA ASP A 206 -3.76 10.12 -26.24
C ASP A 206 -3.52 10.15 -24.73
N LYS A 207 -2.25 10.05 -24.36
CA LYS A 207 -1.82 10.14 -22.97
C LYS A 207 -1.97 11.59 -22.50
N ARG A 208 -2.57 11.78 -21.32
CA ARG A 208 -2.70 13.11 -20.70
C ARG A 208 -2.21 13.09 -19.26
N GLU A 209 -1.55 14.15 -18.83
CA GLU A 209 -1.17 14.33 -17.44
C GLU A 209 -2.42 14.70 -16.62
N VAL A 210 -2.61 14.03 -15.50
CA VAL A 210 -3.69 14.29 -14.54
C VAL A 210 -3.14 14.34 -13.14
N GLU A 211 -3.84 15.01 -12.24
CA GLU A 211 -3.54 14.96 -10.81
C GLU A 211 -3.90 13.57 -10.27
N PHE A 212 -2.98 13.00 -9.48
CA PHE A 212 -3.14 11.69 -8.86
C PHE A 212 -3.28 11.85 -7.35
N PHE A 213 -4.32 11.23 -6.79
CA PHE A 213 -4.63 11.27 -5.36
C PHE A 213 -5.02 9.89 -4.81
N GLY A 214 -4.78 8.82 -5.57
CA GLY A 214 -5.20 7.46 -5.22
C GLY A 214 -4.36 6.85 -4.10
N LYS A 215 -5.02 6.09 -3.22
CA LYS A 215 -4.43 5.44 -2.04
C LYS A 215 -4.53 3.93 -2.22
N PHE A 216 -3.47 3.22 -1.86
CA PHE A 216 -3.41 1.79 -2.04
C PHE A 216 -3.69 1.04 -0.75
N ILE A 217 -4.58 0.04 -0.85
CA ILE A 217 -4.81 -0.95 0.19
C ILE A 217 -4.56 -2.33 -0.41
N LEU A 218 -3.60 -3.05 0.16
CA LEU A 218 -3.15 -4.35 -0.31
C LEU A 218 -3.60 -5.42 0.68
N CYS A 219 -4.18 -6.50 0.19
CA CYS A 219 -4.41 -7.70 0.98
C CYS A 219 -3.52 -8.83 0.48
N SER A 220 -2.92 -9.60 1.39
CA SER A 220 -2.17 -10.80 1.02
C SER A 220 -2.35 -11.91 2.05
N ASN A 221 -2.28 -13.15 1.55
CA ASN A 221 -2.20 -14.34 2.39
C ASN A 221 -0.75 -14.74 2.68
N ASN A 222 0.22 -14.05 2.08
CA ASN A 222 1.64 -14.18 2.38
C ASN A 222 2.07 -13.01 3.27
N GLU A 223 2.57 -13.32 4.47
CA GLU A 223 3.03 -12.30 5.43
C GLU A 223 4.46 -11.83 5.18
N ASP A 224 5.26 -12.66 4.51
CA ASP A 224 6.72 -12.60 4.58
C ASP A 224 7.38 -12.15 3.29
N SER A 225 6.72 -12.31 2.14
CA SER A 225 7.32 -12.03 0.84
C SER A 225 6.32 -11.60 -0.24
N PHE A 226 5.18 -11.02 0.15
CA PHE A 226 4.18 -10.54 -0.81
C PHE A 226 4.65 -9.30 -1.58
N ILE A 227 5.63 -8.57 -1.04
CA ILE A 227 6.23 -7.39 -1.65
C ILE A 227 7.67 -7.22 -1.18
N LYS A 228 8.56 -6.78 -2.09
CA LYS A 228 9.97 -6.54 -1.81
C LYS A 228 10.21 -5.10 -1.34
N ILE A 229 10.42 -4.92 -0.05
CA ILE A 229 10.69 -3.60 0.57
C ILE A 229 12.07 -3.56 1.21
N ASP A 230 12.70 -2.40 1.12
CA ASP A 230 13.99 -2.11 1.75
C ASP A 230 13.82 -1.70 3.22
N ALA A 231 14.91 -1.73 3.98
CA ALA A 231 14.90 -1.42 5.41
C ALA A 231 14.69 0.06 5.75
N HIS A 232 14.79 0.95 4.76
CA HIS A 232 14.59 2.39 4.93
C HIS A 232 13.23 2.85 4.40
N GLU A 233 12.37 1.91 4.03
CA GLU A 233 11.09 2.21 3.45
C GLU A 233 10.13 2.76 4.53
N THR A 234 9.49 3.87 4.21
CA THR A 234 8.64 4.65 5.12
C THR A 234 7.18 4.73 4.65
N ARG A 235 6.89 4.24 3.44
CA ARG A 235 5.58 4.34 2.77
C ARG A 235 4.59 3.26 3.17
N PHE A 236 5.02 2.17 3.80
CA PHE A 236 4.16 1.01 4.06
C PHE A 236 3.72 0.93 5.52
N TRP A 237 2.44 0.60 5.70
CA TRP A 237 1.86 0.25 6.98
C TRP A 237 1.33 -1.18 6.90
N VAL A 238 2.14 -2.13 7.38
CA VAL A 238 1.83 -3.57 7.30
C VAL A 238 1.15 -4.03 8.59
N ARG A 239 0.02 -4.69 8.48
CA ARG A 239 -0.82 -5.13 9.60
C ARG A 239 -1.10 -6.62 9.47
N LYS A 240 -0.59 -7.41 10.42
CA LYS A 240 -1.01 -8.81 10.57
C LYS A 240 -2.39 -8.85 11.20
N ILE A 241 -3.35 -9.49 10.52
CA ILE A 241 -4.74 -9.56 10.96
C ILE A 241 -5.04 -10.95 11.53
N PRO A 242 -5.45 -11.06 12.80
CA PRO A 242 -5.80 -12.36 13.38
C PRO A 242 -7.10 -12.92 12.80
N SER A 243 -7.30 -14.23 12.89
CA SER A 243 -8.59 -14.85 12.55
C SER A 243 -9.73 -14.32 13.42
N LEU A 244 -10.92 -14.23 12.82
CA LEU A 244 -12.15 -13.94 13.55
C LEU A 244 -12.56 -15.19 14.35
N LYS A 245 -12.99 -15.00 15.60
CA LYS A 245 -13.44 -16.10 16.47
C LYS A 245 -14.82 -16.65 16.10
N LYS A 246 -15.64 -15.82 15.45
CA LYS A 246 -17.00 -16.15 15.03
C LYS A 246 -17.24 -15.61 13.64
N GLU A 247 -17.83 -16.42 12.79
CA GLU A 247 -18.29 -16.04 11.47
C GLU A 247 -19.73 -15.56 11.59
N ASP A 248 -20.01 -14.36 11.10
CA ASP A 248 -21.34 -13.78 11.00
C ASP A 248 -21.54 -13.41 9.53
N THR A 249 -22.45 -14.11 8.85
CA THR A 249 -22.70 -13.99 7.42
C THR A 249 -23.24 -12.62 7.05
N ASP A 250 -23.96 -11.97 7.97
CA ASP A 250 -24.64 -10.70 7.74
C ASP A 250 -23.80 -9.52 8.24
N PHE A 251 -22.57 -9.79 8.71
CA PHE A 251 -21.74 -8.79 9.36
C PHE A 251 -21.43 -7.59 8.45
N LEU A 252 -21.24 -7.82 7.15
CA LEU A 252 -21.02 -6.73 6.19
C LEU A 252 -22.23 -5.81 6.09
N ASP A 253 -23.44 -6.36 6.01
CA ASP A 253 -24.68 -5.58 5.92
C ASP A 253 -24.92 -4.78 7.20
N GLN A 254 -24.64 -5.41 8.35
CA GLN A 254 -24.68 -4.74 9.64
C GLN A 254 -23.69 -3.57 9.73
N LEU A 255 -22.48 -3.72 9.16
CA LEU A 255 -21.49 -2.64 9.07
C LEU A 255 -21.94 -1.54 8.09
N ALA A 256 -22.56 -1.91 6.97
CA ALA A 256 -23.10 -0.97 5.98
C ALA A 256 -24.20 -0.08 6.59
N GLN A 257 -25.06 -0.65 7.44
CA GLN A 257 -26.10 0.10 8.17
C GLN A 257 -25.52 1.15 9.14
N GLU A 258 -24.33 0.92 9.70
CA GLU A 258 -23.65 1.87 10.59
C GLU A 258 -22.86 2.97 9.83
N VAL A 259 -22.71 2.89 8.50
CA VAL A 259 -21.92 3.87 7.72
C VAL A 259 -22.37 5.32 7.94
N PRO A 260 -23.67 5.69 7.90
CA PRO A 260 -24.11 7.06 8.19
C PRO A 260 -23.66 7.56 9.57
N ALA A 261 -23.76 6.70 10.59
CA ALA A 261 -23.32 6.97 11.96
C ALA A 261 -21.80 7.12 12.05
N PHE A 262 -21.07 6.27 11.32
CA PHE A 262 -19.62 6.33 11.25
C PHE A 262 -19.12 7.62 10.59
N LEU A 263 -19.73 8.05 9.48
CA LEU A 263 -19.38 9.32 8.83
C LEU A 263 -19.66 10.53 9.74
N HIS A 264 -20.75 10.48 10.52
CA HIS A 264 -21.06 11.50 11.52
C HIS A 264 -20.05 11.52 12.68
N PHE A 265 -19.65 10.35 13.15
CA PHE A 265 -18.58 10.23 14.15
C PHE A 265 -17.26 10.81 13.63
N LEU A 266 -16.86 10.43 12.41
CA LEU A 266 -15.63 10.94 11.79
C LEU A 266 -15.67 12.45 11.57
N SER A 267 -16.83 13.06 11.29
CA SER A 267 -16.91 14.51 11.08
C SER A 267 -16.64 15.31 12.34
N LYS A 268 -17.07 14.80 13.51
CA LYS A 268 -16.92 15.44 14.83
C LYS A 268 -15.60 15.11 15.54
N LYS A 269 -15.04 13.91 15.33
CA LYS A 269 -13.80 13.45 15.99
C LYS A 269 -12.63 14.39 15.66
N GLU A 270 -11.78 14.71 16.63
CA GLU A 270 -10.49 15.38 16.37
C GLU A 270 -9.44 14.38 15.85
N TYR A 271 -8.41 14.87 15.16
CA TYR A 271 -7.29 14.01 14.78
C TYR A 271 -6.43 13.73 16.01
N ASN A 272 -6.07 12.47 16.23
CA ASN A 272 -5.12 12.09 17.29
C ASN A 272 -3.66 12.27 16.84
N SER A 273 -3.45 12.32 15.53
CA SER A 273 -2.16 12.48 14.87
C SER A 273 -2.08 13.79 14.10
N ASN A 274 -0.87 14.29 13.93
CA ASN A 274 -0.59 15.51 13.19
C ASN A 274 0.30 15.21 11.99
N GLN A 275 0.07 15.91 10.88
CA GLN A 275 0.93 15.85 9.72
C GLN A 275 2.29 16.44 10.04
N ARG A 276 3.33 15.59 10.01
CA ARG A 276 4.73 16.01 10.21
C ARG A 276 5.57 15.94 8.94
N THR A 277 5.11 15.19 7.94
CA THR A 277 5.83 14.98 6.68
C THR A 277 4.87 15.15 5.50
N ARG A 278 5.35 14.88 4.28
CA ARG A 278 4.47 14.78 3.12
C ARG A 278 3.37 13.73 3.34
N MET A 279 3.72 12.58 3.93
CA MET A 279 2.73 11.66 4.46
C MET A 279 2.20 12.16 5.79
N TRP A 280 0.92 11.91 6.04
CA TRP A 280 0.30 12.27 7.30
C TRP A 280 0.99 11.59 8.50
N PHE A 281 1.20 10.27 8.40
CA PHE A 281 1.84 9.49 9.46
C PHE A 281 3.35 9.39 9.24
N THR A 282 4.11 9.42 10.33
CA THR A 282 5.55 9.15 10.32
C THR A 282 5.82 7.64 10.28
N ALA A 283 6.96 7.24 9.71
CA ALA A 283 7.38 5.83 9.67
C ALA A 283 7.36 5.15 11.05
N LYS A 284 7.74 5.89 12.10
CA LYS A 284 7.72 5.39 13.49
C LYS A 284 6.31 5.08 13.99
N GLN A 285 5.29 5.85 13.59
CA GLN A 285 3.92 5.64 14.02
C GLN A 285 3.29 4.40 13.38
N VAL A 286 3.59 4.16 12.10
CA VAL A 286 3.04 3.04 11.32
C VAL A 286 3.89 1.78 11.39
N TYR A 287 5.03 1.84 12.07
CA TYR A 287 5.90 0.69 12.28
C TYR A 287 5.17 -0.41 13.07
N THR A 288 5.31 -1.64 12.61
CA THR A 288 4.70 -2.82 13.23
C THR A 288 5.68 -4.00 13.22
N PRO A 289 5.48 -5.01 14.09
CA PRO A 289 6.23 -6.26 14.00
C PRO A 289 6.11 -6.94 12.63
N ALA A 290 4.94 -6.86 12.00
CA ALA A 290 4.72 -7.41 10.65
C ALA A 290 5.58 -6.70 9.59
N LEU A 291 5.70 -5.37 9.66
CA LEU A 291 6.58 -4.60 8.78
C LEU A 291 8.06 -4.96 9.03
N LYS A 292 8.48 -5.08 10.30
CA LYS A 292 9.83 -5.53 10.67
C LYS A 292 10.16 -6.89 10.03
N LYS A 293 9.26 -7.86 10.21
CA LYS A 293 9.40 -9.22 9.68
C LYS A 293 9.51 -9.23 8.16
N LEU A 294 8.65 -8.49 7.46
CA LEU A 294 8.68 -8.36 6.00
C LEU A 294 10.00 -7.76 5.49
N VAL A 295 10.47 -6.68 6.12
CA VAL A 295 11.78 -6.06 5.79
C VAL A 295 12.92 -7.05 6.00
N ASN A 296 12.94 -7.75 7.14
CA ASN A 296 13.97 -8.74 7.44
C ASN A 296 13.91 -9.92 6.47
N ASN A 297 12.72 -10.32 6.04
CA ASN A 297 12.54 -11.43 5.11
C ASN A 297 12.99 -11.12 3.70
N ASN A 298 12.83 -9.88 3.25
CA ASN A 298 13.31 -9.39 1.96
C ASN A 298 14.84 -9.25 1.86
N ARG A 299 15.58 -9.45 2.96
CA ARG A 299 17.04 -9.45 2.93
C ARG A 299 17.60 -10.63 2.17
N ASN A 300 18.74 -10.40 1.53
CA ASN A 300 19.37 -11.38 0.66
C ASN A 300 19.76 -12.65 1.44
N ARG A 301 19.60 -13.83 0.84
CA ARG A 301 19.98 -15.11 1.46
C ARG A 301 21.47 -15.14 1.85
N VAL A 302 22.33 -14.54 1.02
CA VAL A 302 23.76 -14.36 1.29
C VAL A 302 23.98 -13.59 2.59
N GLU A 303 23.18 -12.55 2.81
CA GLU A 303 23.27 -11.67 3.96
C GLU A 303 22.85 -12.37 5.25
N LYS A 304 21.74 -13.11 5.22
CA LYS A 304 21.25 -13.90 6.36
C LYS A 304 22.24 -15.00 6.75
N GLU A 305 22.74 -15.74 5.76
CA GLU A 305 23.70 -16.82 6.00
C GLU A 305 25.00 -16.26 6.60
N LEU A 306 25.52 -15.17 6.03
CA LEU A 306 26.73 -14.54 6.55
C LEU A 306 26.53 -14.04 7.99
N ALA A 307 25.41 -13.37 8.27
CA ALA A 307 25.10 -12.90 9.61
C ALA A 307 25.00 -14.06 10.62
N SER A 308 24.37 -15.18 10.23
CA SER A 308 24.28 -16.38 11.06
C SER A 308 25.66 -16.93 11.41
N LEU A 309 26.53 -17.12 10.42
CA LEU A 309 27.88 -17.65 10.65
C LEU A 309 28.72 -16.76 11.55
N LEU A 310 28.59 -15.43 11.39
CA LEU A 310 29.30 -14.46 12.22
C LEU A 310 28.78 -14.45 13.65
N LEU A 311 27.46 -14.55 13.87
CA LEU A 311 26.87 -14.65 15.20
C LEU A 311 27.31 -15.93 15.92
N SER A 312 27.27 -17.08 15.24
CA SER A 312 27.74 -18.35 15.82
C SER A 312 29.22 -18.30 16.22
N ALA A 313 30.06 -17.65 15.41
CA ALA A 313 31.46 -17.44 15.74
C ALA A 313 31.64 -16.49 16.94
N MET A 314 30.91 -15.37 16.97
CA MET A 314 30.92 -14.43 18.10
C MET A 314 30.49 -15.07 19.41
N GLU A 315 29.55 -16.02 19.37
CA GLU A 315 29.13 -16.78 20.54
C GLU A 315 30.17 -17.80 20.97
N LYS A 316 30.72 -18.58 20.04
CA LYS A 316 31.76 -19.58 20.34
C LYS A 316 33.00 -18.97 20.99
N PHE A 317 33.40 -17.77 20.55
CA PHE A 317 34.61 -17.10 21.02
C PHE A 317 34.35 -15.93 21.98
N GLU A 318 33.10 -15.75 22.45
CA GLU A 318 32.69 -14.68 23.36
C GLU A 318 33.14 -13.26 22.90
N MET A 319 32.97 -12.97 21.60
CA MET A 319 33.40 -11.72 20.98
C MET A 319 32.26 -10.70 20.82
N ASP A 320 32.54 -9.44 21.12
CA ASP A 320 31.60 -8.32 20.89
C ASP A 320 31.69 -7.74 19.47
N SER A 321 32.77 -8.03 18.74
CA SER A 321 32.98 -7.61 17.35
C SER A 321 33.86 -8.60 16.59
N VAL A 322 33.66 -8.70 15.29
CA VAL A 322 34.47 -9.52 14.37
C VAL A 322 34.98 -8.65 13.25
N ASP A 323 36.23 -8.88 12.88
CA ASP A 323 36.86 -8.28 11.73
C ASP A 323 36.80 -9.25 10.54
N LEU A 324 36.33 -8.76 9.39
CA LEU A 324 36.04 -9.59 8.23
C LEU A 324 36.51 -8.93 6.93
N CYS A 325 37.37 -9.60 6.17
CA CYS A 325 37.61 -9.22 4.77
C CYS A 325 36.58 -9.90 3.85
N PRO A 326 36.25 -9.31 2.68
CA PRO A 326 35.34 -9.93 1.72
C PRO A 326 35.76 -11.34 1.26
N ILE A 327 37.07 -11.63 1.25
CA ILE A 327 37.59 -12.95 0.89
C ILE A 327 37.31 -13.99 1.97
N ASP A 328 37.38 -13.61 3.25
CA ASP A 328 37.08 -14.51 4.36
C ASP A 328 35.58 -14.82 4.36
N ALA A 329 34.74 -13.80 4.15
CA ALA A 329 33.30 -13.96 4.00
C ALA A 329 32.97 -14.95 2.86
N LEU A 330 33.66 -14.86 1.72
CA LEU A 330 33.48 -15.80 0.61
C LEU A 330 33.87 -17.22 1.01
N HIS A 331 35.02 -17.39 1.66
CA HIS A 331 35.47 -18.71 2.11
C HIS A 331 34.51 -19.34 3.12
N MET A 332 33.98 -18.55 4.06
CA MET A 332 32.95 -19.02 5.01
C MET A 332 31.68 -19.45 4.28
N LEU A 333 31.16 -18.60 3.37
CA LEU A 333 29.92 -18.89 2.64
C LEU A 333 30.06 -20.05 1.66
N ASN A 334 31.24 -20.27 1.06
CA ASN A 334 31.51 -21.43 0.21
C ASN A 334 31.43 -22.78 0.95
N ARG A 335 31.46 -22.77 2.29
CA ARG A 335 31.20 -23.97 3.11
C ARG A 335 29.71 -24.24 3.31
N THR A 336 28.86 -23.32 2.89
CA THR A 336 27.40 -23.43 2.97
C THR A 336 26.82 -23.78 1.59
N ARG A 337 25.49 -23.92 1.51
CA ARG A 337 24.79 -24.11 0.22
C ARG A 337 24.57 -22.80 -0.55
N VAL A 338 25.02 -21.66 -0.01
CA VAL A 338 24.78 -20.35 -0.59
C VAL A 338 25.92 -19.95 -1.52
N LYS A 339 25.60 -19.77 -2.81
CA LYS A 339 26.56 -19.29 -3.82
C LYS A 339 26.59 -17.76 -3.85
N THR A 340 27.80 -17.19 -3.86
CA THR A 340 28.04 -15.75 -3.96
C THR A 340 29.42 -15.48 -4.60
N ASP A 341 29.77 -14.22 -4.81
CA ASP A 341 31.07 -13.79 -5.33
C ASP A 341 31.64 -12.59 -4.54
N LEU A 342 32.93 -12.29 -4.76
CA LEU A 342 33.63 -11.19 -4.08
C LEU A 342 33.01 -9.81 -4.36
N THR A 343 32.44 -9.59 -5.54
CA THR A 343 31.87 -8.30 -5.93
C THR A 343 30.58 -8.06 -5.15
N GLN A 344 29.74 -9.09 -5.04
CA GLN A 344 28.53 -9.08 -4.25
C GLN A 344 28.85 -8.85 -2.77
N LEU A 345 29.86 -9.53 -2.21
CA LEU A 345 30.23 -9.38 -0.80
C LEU A 345 30.83 -8.01 -0.49
N ARG A 346 31.65 -7.45 -1.39
CA ARG A 346 32.14 -6.07 -1.26
C ARG A 346 31.00 -5.07 -1.26
N ARG A 347 30.02 -5.25 -2.14
CA ARG A 347 28.82 -4.40 -2.21
C ARG A 347 27.98 -4.54 -0.93
N LEU A 348 27.79 -5.77 -0.45
CA LEU A 348 27.03 -6.05 0.77
C LEU A 348 27.66 -5.35 1.99
N LEU A 349 28.95 -5.57 2.24
CA LEU A 349 29.63 -5.00 3.41
C LEU A 349 29.69 -3.47 3.35
N LYS A 350 29.97 -2.90 2.17
CA LYS A 350 30.16 -1.44 2.02
C LYS A 350 28.87 -0.66 1.84
N ASN A 351 27.95 -1.14 1.00
CA ASN A 351 26.77 -0.36 0.59
C ASN A 351 25.53 -0.74 1.41
N ASP A 352 25.31 -2.03 1.61
CA ASP A 352 24.10 -2.52 2.28
C ASP A 352 24.26 -2.43 3.80
N TRP A 353 25.38 -2.92 4.35
CA TRP A 353 25.71 -2.83 5.78
C TRP A 353 26.34 -1.49 6.18
N LYS A 354 26.72 -0.67 5.19
CA LYS A 354 27.30 0.68 5.38
C LYS A 354 28.51 0.67 6.32
N LEU A 355 29.33 -0.37 6.25
CA LEU A 355 30.54 -0.49 7.05
C LEU A 355 31.72 0.23 6.39
N GLU A 356 32.57 0.80 7.23
CA GLU A 356 33.82 1.41 6.80
C GLU A 356 34.93 0.37 6.80
N ASN A 357 35.68 0.33 5.70
CA ASN A 357 36.85 -0.53 5.60
C ASN A 357 38.06 0.18 6.23
N GLN A 358 38.93 -0.56 6.91
CA GLN A 358 40.16 0.01 7.46
C GLN A 358 41.04 0.61 6.35
N PRO A 359 41.63 1.79 6.57
CA PRO A 359 42.45 2.47 5.55
C PRO A 359 43.77 1.72 5.29
N ASN A 360 44.31 1.07 6.32
CA ASN A 360 45.59 0.37 6.29
C ASN A 360 45.40 -1.13 6.50
N SER A 361 46.39 -1.90 6.05
CA SER A 361 46.42 -3.36 6.23
C SER A 361 46.89 -3.68 7.65
N ASN A 362 45.94 -4.05 8.51
CA ASN A 362 46.14 -4.31 9.93
C ASN A 362 46.07 -5.80 10.23
N LYS A 363 46.68 -6.24 11.34
CA LYS A 363 46.51 -7.61 11.84
C LYS A 363 45.11 -7.76 12.43
N TYR A 364 44.49 -8.93 12.25
CA TYR A 364 43.19 -9.29 12.81
C TYR A 364 43.04 -10.81 12.94
N GLN A 365 42.05 -11.24 13.72
CA GLN A 365 41.65 -12.64 13.82
C GLN A 365 40.59 -12.93 12.77
N LYS A 366 40.92 -13.67 11.70
CA LYS A 366 39.92 -14.11 10.72
C LYS A 366 39.23 -15.37 11.24
N ILE A 367 37.94 -15.52 10.88
CA ILE A 367 37.18 -16.73 11.17
C ILE A 367 37.30 -17.70 10.00
N THR A 368 37.61 -18.96 10.29
CA THR A 368 37.65 -20.05 9.30
C THR A 368 36.71 -21.18 9.69
N ILE A 369 36.05 -21.78 8.69
CA ILE A 369 35.18 -22.94 8.87
C ILE A 369 35.87 -24.15 8.22
N TRP A 370 36.19 -25.14 9.05
CA TRP A 370 36.89 -26.36 8.66
C TRP A 370 35.93 -27.37 8.01
N ASN A 371 36.46 -28.40 7.36
CA ASN A 371 35.66 -29.40 6.64
C ASN A 371 34.71 -30.19 7.57
N ASN A 372 35.05 -30.32 8.84
CA ASN A 372 34.23 -30.94 9.88
C ASN A 372 33.15 -30.01 10.44
N GLY A 373 33.04 -28.77 9.94
CA GLY A 373 32.11 -27.75 10.42
C GLY A 373 32.60 -26.97 11.64
N GLU A 374 33.81 -27.22 12.14
CA GLU A 374 34.35 -26.45 13.26
C GLU A 374 34.74 -25.04 12.82
N ILE A 375 34.28 -24.06 13.60
CA ILE A 375 34.66 -22.65 13.47
C ILE A 375 35.93 -22.42 14.28
N ASN A 376 36.99 -21.88 13.66
CA ASN A 376 38.26 -21.54 14.29
C ASN A 376 38.65 -20.09 13.96
N THR A 377 39.62 -19.56 14.72
CA THR A 377 40.24 -18.25 14.46
C THR A 377 41.68 -18.43 14.03
N GLU A 378 42.12 -17.62 13.07
CA GLU A 378 43.49 -17.61 12.57
C GLU A 378 44.01 -16.17 12.46
N ASP A 379 45.30 -15.97 12.70
CA ASP A 379 45.96 -14.69 12.45
C ASP A 379 45.96 -14.35 10.96
N ALA A 380 45.51 -13.16 10.63
CA ALA A 380 45.51 -12.64 9.27
C ALA A 380 45.92 -11.16 9.24
N LYS A 381 46.24 -10.68 8.03
CA LYS A 381 46.56 -9.26 7.79
C LYS A 381 45.80 -8.77 6.57
N GLY A 382 45.07 -7.66 6.72
CA GLY A 382 44.22 -7.16 5.65
C GLY A 382 43.52 -5.85 5.98
N ARG A 383 42.77 -5.36 4.99
CA ARG A 383 41.82 -4.25 5.16
C ARG A 383 40.44 -4.87 5.37
N TYR A 384 40.09 -5.01 6.64
CA TYR A 384 38.85 -5.66 7.08
C TYR A 384 37.77 -4.62 7.43
N PHE A 385 36.53 -5.11 7.48
CA PHE A 385 35.40 -4.40 8.05
C PHE A 385 35.17 -4.91 9.48
N THR A 386 34.95 -4.01 10.43
CA THR A 386 34.61 -4.39 11.81
C THR A 386 33.09 -4.43 11.97
N ILE A 387 32.57 -5.59 12.34
CA ILE A 387 31.15 -5.87 12.51
C ILE A 387 30.88 -6.07 14.00
N LYS A 388 29.98 -5.27 14.58
CA LYS A 388 29.63 -5.38 16.01
C LYS A 388 28.50 -6.40 16.21
N LYS A 389 28.55 -7.17 17.30
CA LYS A 389 27.49 -8.12 17.68
C LYS A 389 26.14 -7.43 17.80
N ASN A 390 26.10 -6.27 18.44
CA ASN A 390 24.88 -5.44 18.54
C ASN A 390 24.30 -5.03 17.17
N PHE A 391 25.14 -4.81 16.16
CA PHE A 391 24.66 -4.53 14.80
C PHE A 391 23.97 -5.78 14.23
N LEU A 392 24.57 -6.97 14.38
CA LEU A 392 23.99 -8.20 13.87
C LEU A 392 22.70 -8.57 14.61
N VAL A 393 22.69 -8.56 15.95
CA VAL A 393 21.48 -8.87 16.74
C VAL A 393 20.33 -7.91 16.41
N LYS A 394 20.59 -6.60 16.35
CA LYS A 394 19.54 -5.61 16.02
C LYS A 394 18.93 -5.83 14.63
N ASN A 395 19.74 -6.29 13.69
CA ASN A 395 19.37 -6.39 12.29
C ASN A 395 18.92 -7.82 11.89
N PHE A 396 19.31 -8.86 12.60
CA PHE A 396 19.11 -10.27 12.23
C PHE A 396 18.58 -11.13 13.39
N ASP A 397 18.04 -10.51 14.44
CA ASP A 397 17.46 -11.11 15.65
C ASP A 397 16.60 -12.37 15.41
N ASP A 398 15.89 -12.42 14.28
CA ASP A 398 15.02 -13.55 13.92
C ASP A 398 15.80 -14.85 13.59
N LEU A 399 17.13 -14.82 13.49
CA LEU A 399 17.99 -15.99 13.30
C LEU A 399 18.33 -16.74 14.61
N MET A 400 17.95 -16.19 15.76
CA MET A 400 18.25 -16.73 17.10
C MET A 400 17.08 -17.55 17.70
N THR A 401 15.96 -17.62 16.99
CA THR A 401 14.82 -18.46 17.34
C THR A 401 14.63 -19.50 16.25
N ASP A 402 15.13 -20.70 16.53
CA ASP A 402 14.78 -21.94 15.83
C ASP A 402 13.26 -22.17 15.77
#